data_AF-A0A7W0GPI6-F1
#
_entry.id   AF-A0A7W0GPI6-F1
#
_cell.length_a   1.000
_cell.length_b   1.000
_cell.length_c   1.000
_cell.angle_alpha   90.00
_cell.angle_beta   90.00
_cell.angle_gamma   90.00
#
_symmetry.space_group_name_H-M   'P 1'
#
loop_
_entity.id
_entity.type
_entity.pdbx_description
1 polymer ?
#
loop_
_entity_poly.entity_id
_entity_poly.type
_entity_poly.pdbx_seq_one_letter_code
_entity_poly.pdbx_strand_id
1 'polypeptide(L)'
;MVSALHSPAVDTKSPLALLGNRVATAGFVFYAAFAPHSIAGAEIALAIVGGGWLVRTIATGKAGFRHTKLDLPIWFFFAWTIASSCLSEEPQISVAKLQSVCVLFLFYLTQAIVTRGNAVFLVCIMILSGVAGSMYSIYDLLRGRGIVVEAVSSDSPLRMSVAPGDAVWRLDGRRIYSI
;
A
#
# COMPACT_ATOMS: atom_id res chain seq x y z
N MET A 1 9.09 -6.31 -36.12
CA MET A 1 7.62 -6.15 -35.99
C MET A 1 7.30 -5.51 -34.63
N VAL A 2 7.44 -4.18 -34.55
CA VAL A 2 7.08 -3.40 -33.38
C VAL A 2 5.64 -2.93 -33.60
N SER A 3 4.69 -3.69 -33.06
CA SER A 3 3.28 -3.32 -33.10
C SER A 3 3.10 -2.04 -32.29
N ALA A 4 2.57 -1.01 -32.95
CA ALA A 4 2.31 0.30 -32.38
C ALA A 4 1.53 0.18 -31.07
N LEU A 5 2.21 0.48 -29.96
CA LEU A 5 1.58 0.64 -28.65
C LEU A 5 0.69 1.89 -28.73
N HIS A 6 -0.56 1.66 -29.11
CA HIS A 6 -1.64 2.62 -28.97
C HIS A 6 -1.70 3.07 -27.50
N SER A 7 -1.14 4.24 -27.22
CA SER A 7 -1.37 4.98 -25.98
C SER A 7 -2.87 5.21 -25.88
N PRO A 8 -3.51 4.99 -24.72
CA PRO A 8 -4.90 5.37 -24.56
C PRO A 8 -4.98 6.89 -24.72
N ALA A 9 -5.38 7.34 -25.90
CA ALA A 9 -5.66 8.74 -26.15
C ALA A 9 -6.85 9.09 -25.25
N VAL A 10 -6.56 9.77 -24.13
CA VAL A 10 -7.61 10.40 -23.33
C VAL A 10 -8.34 11.33 -24.30
N ASP A 11 -9.63 11.08 -24.51
CA ASP A 11 -10.45 11.91 -25.39
C ASP A 11 -10.50 13.31 -24.77
N THR A 12 -9.72 14.24 -25.33
CA THR A 12 -9.41 15.56 -24.75
C THR A 12 -10.63 16.50 -24.69
N LYS A 13 -11.81 16.01 -25.07
CA LYS A 13 -13.04 16.80 -25.18
C LYS A 13 -13.77 16.98 -23.84
N SER A 14 -13.53 16.13 -22.83
CA SER A 14 -14.21 16.23 -21.53
C SER A 14 -13.26 16.67 -20.41
N PRO A 15 -13.46 17.84 -19.77
CA PRO A 15 -12.63 18.32 -18.66
C PRO A 15 -12.71 17.39 -17.45
N LEU A 16 -13.84 16.71 -17.25
CA LEU A 16 -14.04 15.72 -16.18
C LEU A 16 -13.15 14.49 -16.37
N ALA A 17 -12.97 14.04 -17.60
CA ALA A 17 -12.09 12.91 -17.91
C ALA A 17 -10.62 13.22 -17.59
N LEU A 18 -10.18 14.45 -17.88
CA LEU A 18 -8.83 14.92 -17.57
C LEU A 18 -8.62 15.04 -16.06
N LEU A 19 -9.60 15.60 -15.35
CA LEU A 19 -9.56 15.70 -13.89
C LEU A 19 -9.48 14.33 -13.24
N GLY A 20 -10.35 13.39 -13.63
CA GLY A 20 -10.33 12.01 -13.12
C GLY A 20 -8.99 11.32 -13.34
N ASN A 21 -8.38 11.50 -14.53
CA ASN A 21 -7.07 10.95 -14.82
C ASN A 21 -5.95 11.57 -13.96
N ARG A 22 -5.98 12.89 -13.73
CA ARG A 22 -5.01 13.58 -12.87
C ARG A 22 -5.14 13.17 -11.40
N VAL A 23 -6.36 13.10 -10.88
CA VAL A 23 -6.64 12.62 -9.53
C VAL A 23 -6.15 11.20 -9.36
N ALA A 24 -6.42 10.33 -10.33
CA ALA A 24 -5.97 8.95 -10.26
C ALA A 24 -4.44 8.81 -10.33
N THR A 25 -3.78 9.62 -11.18
CA THR A 25 -2.31 9.64 -11.27
C THR A 25 -1.69 10.15 -9.97
N ALA A 26 -2.25 11.21 -9.37
CA ALA A 26 -1.81 11.72 -8.07
C ALA A 26 -2.01 10.69 -6.96
N GLY A 27 -3.14 9.97 -6.97
CA GLY A 27 -3.38 8.83 -6.08
C GLY A 27 -2.30 7.76 -6.19
N PHE A 28 -1.85 7.42 -7.41
CA PHE A 28 -0.75 6.48 -7.61
C PHE A 28 0.59 6.99 -7.09
N VAL A 29 0.87 8.29 -7.20
CA VAL A 29 2.07 8.91 -6.61
C VAL A 29 2.04 8.80 -5.09
N PHE A 30 0.90 9.10 -4.46
CA PHE A 30 0.74 8.91 -3.02
C PHE A 30 0.86 7.45 -2.62
N TYR A 31 0.26 6.53 -3.39
CA TYR A 31 0.39 5.10 -3.15
C TYR A 31 1.86 4.66 -3.20
N ALA A 32 2.62 5.06 -4.21
CA ALA A 32 4.04 4.74 -4.33
C ALA A 32 4.86 5.25 -3.13
N ALA A 33 4.55 6.44 -2.61
CA ALA A 33 5.24 7.01 -1.45
C ALA A 33 4.83 6.36 -0.12
N PHE A 34 3.55 6.01 0.06
CA PHE A 34 3.07 5.49 1.35
C PHE A 34 3.10 3.96 1.45
N ALA A 35 3.01 3.22 0.35
CA ALA A 35 2.98 1.76 0.35
C ALA A 35 4.11 1.11 1.17
N PRO A 36 5.36 1.60 1.16
CA PRO A 36 6.43 1.01 1.97
C PRO A 36 6.39 1.35 3.46
N HIS A 37 5.58 2.33 3.89
CA HIS A 37 5.64 2.90 5.25
C HIS A 37 4.32 2.82 6.01
N SER A 38 3.18 2.81 5.31
CA SER A 38 1.86 2.92 5.93
C SER A 38 0.80 2.22 5.10
N ILE A 39 0.18 1.19 5.71
CA ILE A 39 -0.95 0.47 5.11
C ILE A 39 -2.15 1.40 4.94
N ALA A 40 -2.52 2.14 5.99
CA ALA A 40 -3.64 3.07 5.94
C ALA A 40 -3.44 4.18 4.89
N GLY A 41 -2.22 4.70 4.78
CA GLY A 41 -1.88 5.70 3.75
C GLY A 41 -2.02 5.13 2.33
N ALA A 42 -1.57 3.88 2.14
CA ALA A 42 -1.72 3.19 0.86
C ALA A 42 -3.19 2.91 0.51
N GLU A 43 -4.01 2.52 1.47
CA GLU A 43 -5.46 2.30 1.26
C GLU A 43 -6.19 3.58 0.87
N ILE A 44 -5.93 4.70 1.57
CA ILE A 44 -6.51 6.01 1.22
C ILE A 44 -6.06 6.42 -0.18
N ALA A 45 -4.78 6.25 -0.50
CA ALA A 45 -4.27 6.54 -1.83
C ALA A 45 -4.97 5.70 -2.91
N LEU A 46 -5.20 4.40 -2.66
CA LEU A 46 -5.95 3.54 -3.58
C LEU A 46 -7.41 3.96 -3.74
N ALA A 47 -8.06 4.43 -2.67
CA ALA A 47 -9.40 4.99 -2.77
C ALA A 47 -9.43 6.23 -3.68
N ILE A 48 -8.41 7.09 -3.60
CA ILE A 48 -8.25 8.24 -4.52
C ILE A 48 -8.05 7.78 -5.97
N VAL A 49 -7.22 6.76 -6.20
CA VAL A 49 -7.03 6.18 -7.54
C VAL A 49 -8.35 5.64 -8.09
N GLY A 50 -9.06 4.84 -7.30
CA GLY A 50 -10.36 4.26 -7.67
C GLY A 50 -11.40 5.33 -7.97
N GLY A 51 -11.49 6.38 -7.15
CA GLY A 51 -12.38 7.51 -7.38
C GLY A 51 -12.05 8.28 -8.65
N GLY A 52 -10.78 8.60 -8.89
CA GLY A 52 -10.34 9.28 -10.11
C GLY A 52 -10.58 8.43 -11.38
N TRP A 53 -10.31 7.12 -11.29
CA TRP A 53 -10.63 6.17 -12.36
C TRP A 53 -12.12 6.10 -12.64
N LEU A 54 -12.97 6.06 -11.60
CA LEU A 54 -14.41 5.99 -11.74
C LEU A 54 -14.97 7.26 -12.41
N VAL A 55 -14.54 8.45 -11.97
CA VAL A 55 -14.91 9.73 -12.58
C VAL A 55 -14.51 9.76 -14.06
N ARG A 56 -13.27 9.34 -14.38
CA ARG A 56 -12.80 9.24 -15.77
C ARG A 56 -13.64 8.26 -16.58
N THR A 57 -13.95 7.09 -16.02
CA THR A 57 -14.67 6.01 -16.72
C THR A 57 -16.11 6.44 -17.02
N ILE A 58 -16.80 7.06 -16.07
CA ILE A 58 -18.14 7.63 -16.28
C ILE A 58 -18.09 8.73 -17.36
N ALA A 59 -17.10 9.63 -17.29
CA ALA A 59 -16.98 10.74 -18.24
C ALA A 59 -16.59 10.33 -19.67
N THR A 60 -15.89 9.21 -19.84
CA THR A 60 -15.41 8.73 -21.15
C THR A 60 -16.19 7.53 -21.70
N GLY A 61 -17.03 6.89 -20.87
CA GLY A 61 -17.72 5.64 -21.18
C GLY A 61 -16.77 4.45 -21.41
N LYS A 62 -15.47 4.60 -21.13
CA LYS A 62 -14.43 3.59 -21.42
C LYS A 62 -13.60 3.33 -20.18
N ALA A 63 -13.64 2.09 -19.69
CA ALA A 63 -12.86 1.65 -18.53
C ALA A 63 -11.34 1.63 -18.78
N GLY A 64 -10.91 1.55 -20.04
CA GLY A 64 -9.51 1.55 -20.43
C GLY A 64 -8.76 0.24 -20.12
N PHE A 65 -9.47 -0.82 -19.72
CA PHE A 65 -8.88 -2.15 -19.55
C PHE A 65 -8.42 -2.71 -20.90
N ARG A 66 -7.23 -3.30 -20.94
CA ARG A 66 -6.74 -3.99 -22.14
C ARG A 66 -6.70 -5.47 -21.83
N HIS A 67 -7.34 -6.26 -22.68
CA HIS A 67 -7.35 -7.70 -22.50
C HIS A 67 -5.95 -8.26 -22.63
N THR A 68 -5.50 -8.98 -21.62
CA THR A 68 -4.22 -9.69 -21.64
C THR A 68 -4.44 -11.18 -21.45
N LYS A 69 -3.49 -12.01 -21.89
CA LYS A 69 -3.54 -13.46 -21.64
C LYS A 69 -3.48 -13.80 -20.14
N LEU A 70 -3.06 -12.86 -19.29
CA LEU A 70 -3.03 -13.00 -17.84
C LEU A 70 -4.40 -12.81 -17.19
N ASP A 71 -5.36 -12.22 -17.89
CA ASP A 71 -6.69 -11.96 -17.33
C ASP A 71 -7.36 -13.28 -16.91
N LEU A 72 -7.27 -14.33 -17.73
CA LEU A 72 -7.90 -15.62 -17.46
C LEU A 72 -7.33 -16.30 -16.18
N PRO A 73 -6.01 -16.45 -16.01
CA PRO A 73 -5.44 -16.91 -14.73
C PRO A 73 -5.83 -16.04 -13.54
N ILE A 74 -5.85 -14.70 -13.68
CA ILE A 74 -6.20 -13.78 -12.59
C ILE A 74 -7.65 -13.97 -12.16
N TRP A 75 -8.58 -14.04 -13.12
CA TRP A 75 -10.00 -14.28 -12.84
C TRP A 75 -10.25 -15.66 -12.25
N PHE A 76 -9.55 -16.68 -12.75
CA PHE A 76 -9.66 -18.03 -12.21
C PHE A 76 -9.16 -18.08 -10.76
N PHE A 77 -8.00 -17.48 -10.48
CA PHE A 77 -7.48 -17.37 -9.12
C PHE A 77 -8.43 -16.59 -8.20
N PHE A 78 -9.00 -15.48 -8.67
CA PHE A 78 -9.95 -14.67 -7.92
C PHE A 78 -11.21 -15.47 -7.56
N ALA A 79 -11.83 -16.10 -8.56
CA ALA A 79 -13.04 -16.91 -8.39
C ALA A 79 -12.78 -18.12 -7.49
N TRP A 80 -11.64 -18.79 -7.68
CA TRP A 80 -11.23 -19.91 -6.84
C TRP A 80 -11.03 -19.49 -5.38
N THR A 81 -10.42 -18.32 -5.16
CA THR A 81 -10.20 -17.79 -3.81
C THR A 81 -11.51 -17.44 -3.11
N ILE A 82 -12.48 -16.84 -3.83
CA ILE A 82 -13.83 -16.60 -3.31
C ILE A 82 -14.50 -17.92 -2.93
N ALA A 83 -14.51 -18.90 -3.84
CA ALA A 83 -15.11 -20.20 -3.60
C ALA A 83 -14.48 -20.89 -2.38
N SER A 84 -13.14 -20.90 -2.31
CA SER A 84 -12.40 -21.48 -1.17
C SER A 84 -12.68 -20.75 0.15
N SER A 85 -12.91 -19.44 0.13
CA SER A 85 -13.20 -18.67 1.34
C SER A 85 -14.61 -18.94 1.86
N CYS A 86 -15.59 -19.11 0.96
CA CYS A 86 -16.97 -19.43 1.32
C CYS A 86 -17.14 -20.87 1.81
N LEU A 87 -16.33 -21.81 1.32
CA LEU A 87 -16.35 -23.22 1.72
C LEU A 87 -15.47 -23.53 2.94
N SER A 88 -14.86 -22.52 3.56
CA SER A 88 -14.00 -22.68 4.72
C SER A 88 -14.81 -22.96 6.00
N GLU A 89 -14.25 -23.74 6.92
CA GLU A 89 -14.82 -24.06 8.25
C GLU A 89 -15.18 -22.80 9.05
N GLU A 90 -14.40 -21.73 8.88
CA GLU A 90 -14.63 -20.43 9.52
C GLU A 90 -14.81 -19.31 8.47
N PRO A 91 -15.98 -19.24 7.81
CA PRO A 91 -16.20 -18.33 6.68
C PRO A 91 -16.13 -16.86 7.10
N GLN A 92 -16.42 -16.55 8.36
CA GLN A 92 -16.40 -15.18 8.89
C GLN A 92 -14.98 -14.59 8.86
N ILE A 93 -13.98 -15.40 9.21
CA ILE A 93 -12.56 -14.98 9.23
C ILE A 93 -11.97 -15.02 7.82
N SER A 94 -12.34 -16.02 7.02
CA SER A 94 -11.85 -16.17 5.66
C SER A 94 -12.38 -15.09 4.71
N VAL A 95 -13.64 -14.65 4.88
CA VAL A 95 -14.21 -13.55 4.09
C VAL A 95 -13.56 -12.21 4.40
N ALA A 96 -13.17 -11.94 5.65
CA ALA A 96 -12.43 -10.72 5.95
C ALA A 96 -11.08 -10.64 5.21
N LYS A 97 -10.45 -11.78 4.91
CA LYS A 97 -9.17 -11.85 4.18
C LYS A 97 -9.32 -11.63 2.67
N LEU A 98 -10.53 -11.69 2.11
CA LEU A 98 -10.78 -11.42 0.69
C LEU A 98 -10.40 -10.00 0.29
N GLN A 99 -10.37 -9.03 1.23
CA GLN A 99 -9.87 -7.68 0.97
C GLN A 99 -8.45 -7.70 0.38
N SER A 100 -7.59 -8.63 0.81
CA SER A 100 -6.22 -8.73 0.29
C SER A 100 -6.18 -9.19 -1.17
N VAL A 101 -7.21 -9.93 -1.62
CA VAL A 101 -7.34 -10.38 -3.01
C VAL A 101 -7.73 -9.22 -3.92
N CYS A 102 -8.42 -8.20 -3.39
CA CYS A 102 -8.76 -6.99 -4.13
C CYS A 102 -7.53 -6.20 -4.62
N VAL A 103 -6.32 -6.48 -4.11
CA VAL A 103 -5.07 -5.94 -4.66
C VAL A 103 -4.88 -6.32 -6.13
N LEU A 104 -5.48 -7.41 -6.62
CA LEU A 104 -5.48 -7.74 -8.05
C LEU A 104 -6.15 -6.67 -8.91
N PHE A 105 -7.11 -5.91 -8.38
CA PHE A 105 -7.70 -4.78 -9.09
C PHE A 105 -6.69 -3.66 -9.36
N LEU A 106 -5.66 -3.54 -8.52
CA LEU A 106 -4.57 -2.58 -8.72
C LEU A 106 -3.84 -2.79 -10.04
N PHE A 107 -3.70 -4.05 -10.47
CA PHE A 107 -3.13 -4.38 -11.78
C PHE A 107 -3.94 -3.75 -12.93
N TYR A 108 -5.25 -3.97 -12.92
CA TYR A 108 -6.16 -3.42 -13.94
C TYR A 108 -6.24 -1.89 -13.88
N LEU A 109 -6.25 -1.33 -12.68
CA LEU A 109 -6.30 0.11 -12.46
C LEU A 109 -5.03 0.81 -12.96
N THR A 110 -3.88 0.18 -12.70
CA THR A 110 -2.57 0.63 -13.20
C THR A 110 -2.54 0.57 -14.72
N GLN A 111 -3.01 -0.52 -15.32
CA GLN A 111 -3.07 -0.67 -16.77
C GLN A 111 -3.97 0.38 -17.45
N ALA A 112 -5.08 0.78 -16.80
CA ALA A 112 -6.03 1.74 -17.33
C ALA A 112 -5.50 3.19 -17.31
N ILE A 113 -4.65 3.54 -16.34
CA ILE A 113 -4.23 4.93 -16.07
C ILE A 113 -2.76 5.19 -16.38
N VAL A 114 -1.88 4.26 -16.02
CA VAL A 114 -0.44 4.47 -16.03
C VAL A 114 0.14 4.18 -17.41
N THR A 115 0.90 5.15 -17.92
CA THR A 115 1.69 5.00 -19.15
C THR A 115 3.07 4.45 -18.83
N ARG A 116 3.79 3.92 -19.85
CA ARG A 116 5.13 3.35 -19.66
C ARG A 116 6.12 4.33 -19.00
N GLY A 117 6.07 5.61 -19.36
CA GLY A 117 6.92 6.64 -18.75
C GLY A 117 6.58 6.87 -17.27
N ASN A 118 5.29 7.02 -16.96
CA ASN A 118 4.84 7.23 -15.58
C ASN A 118 5.09 5.99 -14.71
N ALA A 119 5.03 4.78 -15.27
CA ALA A 119 5.31 3.54 -14.56
C ALA A 119 6.73 3.54 -13.98
N VAL A 120 7.73 3.90 -14.79
CA VAL A 120 9.13 3.98 -14.31
C VAL A 120 9.27 5.01 -13.20
N PHE A 121 8.67 6.18 -13.37
CA PHE A 121 8.68 7.23 -12.35
C PHE A 121 8.05 6.77 -11.02
N LEU A 122 6.88 6.12 -11.07
CA LEU A 122 6.21 5.59 -9.88
C LEU A 122 7.05 4.51 -9.18
N VAL A 123 7.67 3.61 -9.95
CA VAL A 123 8.57 2.58 -9.41
C VAL A 123 9.79 3.23 -8.74
N CYS A 124 10.40 4.25 -9.37
CA CYS A 124 11.50 4.99 -8.77
C CYS A 124 11.10 5.63 -7.43
N ILE A 125 9.93 6.28 -7.36
CA ILE A 125 9.41 6.84 -6.10
C ILE A 125 9.25 5.74 -5.05
N MET A 126 8.63 4.63 -5.41
CA MET A 126 8.37 3.53 -4.49
C MET A 126 9.67 2.93 -3.93
N ILE A 127 10.68 2.74 -4.78
CA ILE A 127 12.00 2.27 -4.36
C ILE A 127 12.67 3.29 -3.45
N LEU A 128 12.72 4.57 -3.84
CA LEU A 128 13.34 5.62 -3.04
C LEU A 128 12.67 5.77 -1.67
N SER A 129 11.34 5.68 -1.64
CA SER A 129 10.58 5.70 -0.40
C SER A 129 10.95 4.50 0.48
N GLY A 130 10.90 3.28 -0.07
CA GLY A 130 11.30 2.08 0.64
C GLY A 130 12.72 2.16 1.22
N VAL A 131 13.68 2.70 0.46
CA VAL A 131 15.05 2.94 0.91
C VAL A 131 15.09 3.96 2.05
N ALA A 132 14.35 5.07 1.96
CA ALA A 132 14.29 6.06 3.03
C ALA A 132 13.76 5.46 4.34
N GLY A 133 12.71 4.62 4.27
CA GLY A 133 12.17 3.94 5.45
C GLY A 133 13.10 2.90 6.05
N SER A 134 13.85 2.16 5.22
CA SER A 134 14.83 1.20 5.72
C SER A 134 16.03 1.90 6.36
N MET A 135 16.51 3.00 5.76
CA MET A 135 17.55 3.85 6.36
C MET A 135 17.08 4.44 7.70
N TYR A 136 15.83 4.92 7.78
CA TYR A 136 15.28 5.39 9.04
C TYR A 136 15.21 4.28 10.10
N SER A 137 14.84 3.06 9.70
CA SER A 137 14.79 1.91 10.59
C SER A 137 16.18 1.51 11.09
N ILE A 138 17.20 1.55 10.22
CA ILE A 138 18.60 1.33 10.60
C ILE A 138 19.07 2.42 11.56
N TYR A 139 18.74 3.68 11.29
CA TYR A 139 19.07 4.79 12.17
C TYR A 139 18.42 4.62 13.56
N ASP A 140 17.14 4.22 13.62
CA ASP A 140 16.44 3.93 14.88
C ASP A 140 17.08 2.76 15.64
N LEU A 141 17.56 1.74 14.92
CA LEU A 141 18.25 0.60 15.52
C LEU A 141 19.63 0.98 16.06
N LEU A 142 20.40 1.77 15.29
CA LEU A 142 21.72 2.25 15.70
C LEU A 142 21.66 3.21 16.88
N ARG A 143 20.58 3.98 17.02
CA ARG A 143 20.38 4.89 18.17
C ARG A 143 20.00 4.14 19.45
N GLY A 144 19.68 2.85 19.37
CA GLY A 144 19.28 2.05 20.53
C GLY A 144 17.78 2.09 20.79
N ARG A 145 17.19 0.90 20.99
CA ARG A 145 15.74 0.69 21.14
C ARG A 145 15.37 0.47 22.60
N GLY A 146 15.40 1.55 23.39
CA GLY A 146 15.10 1.51 24.81
C GLY A 146 16.16 0.75 25.63
N ILE A 147 15.86 0.54 26.90
CA ILE A 147 16.75 -0.15 27.84
C ILE A 147 16.02 -1.39 28.37
N VAL A 148 16.71 -2.53 28.38
CA VAL A 148 16.20 -3.75 29.02
C VAL A 148 16.59 -3.72 30.49
N VAL A 149 15.64 -3.96 31.38
CA VAL A 149 15.90 -3.98 32.82
C VAL A 149 16.50 -5.32 33.19
N GLU A 150 17.78 -5.37 33.50
CA GLU A 150 18.46 -6.61 33.92
C GLU A 150 18.15 -6.97 35.38
N ALA A 151 18.10 -5.98 36.26
CA ALA A 151 17.78 -6.17 37.68
C ALA A 151 17.13 -4.91 38.26
N VAL A 152 16.25 -5.10 39.24
CA VAL A 152 15.64 -4.02 40.02
C VAL A 152 16.04 -4.22 41.47
N SER A 153 16.60 -3.17 42.09
CA SER A 153 16.99 -3.19 43.50
C SER A 153 15.78 -3.48 44.41
N SER A 154 16.03 -4.18 45.51
CA SER A 154 15.00 -4.55 46.49
C SER A 154 14.30 -3.34 47.13
N ASP A 155 14.99 -2.21 47.23
CA ASP A 155 14.48 -0.97 47.82
C ASP A 155 13.91 0.02 46.79
N SER A 156 13.86 -0.36 45.50
CA SER A 156 13.41 0.53 44.44
C SER A 156 11.88 0.59 44.35
N PRO A 157 11.27 1.79 44.28
CA PRO A 157 9.82 1.95 44.09
C PRO A 157 9.34 1.40 42.73
N LEU A 158 10.25 1.21 41.77
CA LEU A 158 9.94 0.67 40.44
C LEU A 158 9.59 -0.83 40.46
N ARG A 159 9.91 -1.55 41.55
CA ARG A 159 9.68 -3.00 41.66
C ARG A 159 8.21 -3.41 41.58
N MET A 160 7.28 -2.51 41.89
CA MET A 160 5.83 -2.79 41.78
C MET A 160 5.30 -2.70 40.34
N SER A 161 6.07 -2.13 39.41
CA SER A 161 5.58 -1.82 38.05
C SER A 161 6.48 -2.34 36.93
N VAL A 162 7.73 -2.71 37.24
CA VAL A 162 8.72 -3.15 36.26
C VAL A 162 9.43 -4.40 36.78
N ALA A 163 9.47 -5.43 35.96
CA ALA A 163 10.16 -6.69 36.23
C ALA A 163 11.49 -6.79 35.47
N PRO A 164 12.46 -7.58 35.97
CA PRO A 164 13.62 -7.98 35.17
C PRO A 164 13.18 -8.64 33.85
N GLY A 165 13.77 -8.21 32.74
CA GLY A 165 13.40 -8.62 31.38
C GLY A 165 12.43 -7.67 30.68
N ASP A 166 11.78 -6.73 31.40
CA ASP A 166 10.95 -5.71 30.76
C ASP A 166 11.82 -4.70 29.99
N ALA A 167 11.29 -4.26 28.85
CA ALA A 167 11.92 -3.23 28.02
C ALA A 167 11.27 -1.87 28.28
N VAL A 168 12.07 -0.89 28.72
CA VAL A 168 11.63 0.49 28.95
C VAL A 168 11.97 1.34 27.73
N TRP A 169 10.93 1.79 27.03
CA TRP A 169 11.05 2.57 25.79
C TRP A 169 10.88 4.08 26.01
N ARG A 170 10.18 4.46 27.08
CA ARG A 170 9.87 5.85 27.43
C ARG A 170 9.91 6.06 28.93
N LEU A 171 10.35 7.24 29.36
CA LEU A 171 10.31 7.70 30.75
C LEU A 171 9.87 9.15 30.75
N ASP A 172 8.84 9.45 31.54
CA ASP A 172 8.19 10.77 31.59
C ASP A 172 7.78 11.30 30.20
N GLY A 173 7.21 10.43 29.35
CA GLY A 173 6.79 10.76 27.99
C GLY A 173 7.93 10.93 26.97
N ARG A 174 9.20 10.94 27.40
CA ARG A 174 10.37 11.02 26.50
C ARG A 174 10.87 9.65 26.10
N ARG A 175 11.25 9.47 24.84
CA ARG A 175 11.84 8.22 24.34
C ARG A 175 13.28 8.09 24.84
N ILE A 176 13.61 6.95 25.42
CA ILE A 176 14.97 6.64 25.88
C ILE A 176 15.69 5.85 24.79
N TYR A 177 16.95 6.18 24.60
CA TYR A 177 17.87 5.56 23.66
C TYR A 177 18.95 4.84 24.47
N SER A 178 19.42 3.68 24.01
CA SER A 178 20.43 2.89 24.73
C SER A 178 21.85 3.42 24.55
N ILE A 179 22.02 4.50 23.77
CA ILE A 179 23.29 5.14 23.41
C ILE A 179 23.17 6.64 23.59
#